data_AF-A0A399I300-F1
#
_entry.id   AF-A0A399I300-F1
#
_cell.length_a   1.000
_cell.length_b   1.000
_cell.length_c   1.000
_cell.angle_alpha   90.00
_cell.angle_beta   90.00
_cell.angle_gamma   90.00
#
_symmetry.space_group_name_H-M   'P 1'
#
loop_
_entity.id
_entity.type
_entity.pdbx_description
1 polymer ?
#
loop_
_entity_poly.entity_id
_entity_poly.type
_entity_poly.pdbx_seq_one_letter_code
_entity_poly.pdbx_strand_id
1 'polypeptide(L)'
;DADPSHDSAPSSALCGKTPAVAAPTLVSVTTVAAKRVTQLSWSYDPAACTPATCDQPDGYEVWRQAWNGGWGLLATTTATTYTDRVNIESLKSYSYKVRAYKGTDASVYSSVKDVTTPQFGTSDSTCQ
;
A
#
# COMPACT_ATOMS: atom_id res chain seq x y z
N ASP A 1 -39.90 -35.24 -24.60
CA ASP A 1 -38.44 -35.36 -24.51
C ASP A 1 -37.88 -33.96 -24.50
N ALA A 2 -37.57 -33.42 -23.32
CA ALA A 2 -37.11 -32.05 -23.16
C ALA A 2 -35.96 -32.08 -22.16
N ASP A 3 -34.75 -32.18 -22.69
CA ASP A 3 -33.54 -31.92 -21.92
C ASP A 3 -32.86 -30.67 -22.47
N PRO A 4 -33.07 -29.50 -21.84
CA PRO A 4 -32.18 -28.38 -22.01
C PRO A 4 -31.07 -28.50 -20.97
N SER A 5 -30.08 -29.34 -21.25
CA SER A 5 -28.72 -29.17 -20.76
C SER A 5 -28.23 -27.79 -21.16
N HIS A 6 -28.24 -26.81 -20.25
CA HIS A 6 -27.28 -25.72 -20.18
C HIS A 6 -27.21 -25.25 -18.72
N ASP A 7 -26.38 -25.97 -17.98
CA ASP A 7 -25.66 -25.44 -16.83
C ASP A 7 -25.11 -24.05 -17.18
N SER A 8 -25.55 -23.02 -16.48
CA SER A 8 -24.87 -21.74 -16.40
C SER A 8 -25.25 -21.14 -15.07
N ALA A 9 -24.43 -21.45 -14.07
CA ALA A 9 -24.44 -20.88 -12.73
C ALA A 9 -24.72 -19.36 -12.77
N PRO A 10 -25.35 -18.79 -11.73
CA PRO A 10 -25.49 -17.35 -11.63
C PRO A 10 -24.08 -16.77 -11.51
N SER A 11 -23.53 -16.36 -12.65
CA SER A 11 -22.36 -15.52 -12.69
C SER A 11 -22.85 -14.20 -12.13
N SER A 12 -22.70 -14.07 -10.81
CA SER A 12 -22.87 -12.85 -10.04
C SER A 12 -21.92 -11.82 -10.63
N ALA A 13 -22.31 -11.24 -11.77
CA ALA A 13 -21.73 -10.05 -12.31
C ALA A 13 -22.15 -8.94 -11.34
N LEU A 14 -21.44 -8.88 -10.21
CA LEU A 14 -21.21 -7.67 -9.46
C LEU A 14 -20.52 -6.72 -10.44
N CYS A 15 -21.34 -6.12 -11.29
CA CYS A 15 -21.04 -4.92 -12.04
C CYS A 15 -20.74 -3.86 -11.00
N GLY A 16 -19.46 -3.72 -10.66
CA GLY A 16 -18.99 -2.83 -9.62
C GLY A 16 -17.51 -2.58 -9.80
N LYS A 17 -17.13 -2.05 -10.98
CA LYS A 17 -15.78 -1.63 -11.36
C LYS A 17 -14.67 -2.50 -10.76
N THR A 18 -14.41 -3.66 -11.35
CA THR A 18 -13.17 -4.39 -11.07
C THR A 18 -12.02 -3.42 -11.31
N PRO A 19 -11.20 -3.11 -10.29
CA PRO A 19 -10.04 -2.24 -10.48
C PRO A 19 -9.17 -2.83 -11.59
N ALA A 20 -8.78 -2.02 -12.56
CA ALA A 20 -7.89 -2.48 -13.64
C ALA A 20 -6.52 -2.96 -13.09
N VAL A 21 -6.18 -2.57 -11.86
CA VAL A 21 -4.91 -2.82 -11.20
C VAL A 21 -5.09 -3.58 -9.88
N ALA A 22 -4.18 -4.51 -9.62
CA ALA A 22 -4.18 -5.27 -8.37
C ALA A 22 -3.78 -4.38 -7.19
N ALA A 23 -4.18 -4.75 -5.98
CA ALA A 23 -3.69 -4.07 -4.79
C ALA A 23 -2.25 -4.48 -4.49
N PRO A 24 -1.35 -3.51 -4.23
CA PRO A 24 -0.02 -3.84 -3.75
C PRO A 24 -0.11 -4.43 -2.34
N THR A 25 0.81 -5.34 -2.03
CA THR A 25 0.90 -5.95 -0.70
C THR A 25 2.04 -5.29 0.06
N LEU A 26 1.71 -4.55 1.12
CA LEU A 26 2.72 -3.91 1.97
C LEU A 26 3.46 -4.99 2.78
N VAL A 27 4.71 -5.25 2.40
CA VAL A 27 5.54 -6.33 2.93
C VAL A 27 6.13 -5.92 4.27
N SER A 28 6.79 -4.76 4.32
CA SER A 28 7.45 -4.28 5.52
C SER A 28 7.49 -2.76 5.60
N VAL A 29 7.44 -2.28 6.84
CA VAL A 29 7.61 -0.87 7.21
C VAL A 29 8.61 -0.83 8.36
N THR A 30 9.80 -0.28 8.11
CA THR A 30 10.88 -0.21 9.09
C THR A 30 11.31 1.23 9.32
N THR A 31 11.27 1.68 10.57
CA THR A 31 11.77 3.00 10.96
C THR A 31 13.25 2.91 11.32
N VAL A 32 14.05 3.80 10.76
CA VAL A 32 15.48 3.97 11.06
C VAL A 32 15.64 5.17 11.98
N ALA A 33 15.74 4.89 13.29
CA ALA A 33 15.92 5.90 14.35
C ALA A 33 17.08 6.85 14.05
N ALA A 34 18.22 6.29 13.66
CA ALA A 34 19.47 7.02 13.41
C ALA A 34 19.36 8.10 12.32
N LYS A 35 18.41 7.96 11.39
CA LYS A 35 18.25 8.87 10.23
C LYS A 35 16.91 9.59 10.22
N ARG A 36 16.03 9.32 11.19
CA ARG A 36 14.63 9.79 11.20
C ARG A 36 13.89 9.49 9.90
N VAL A 37 14.08 8.26 9.37
CA VAL A 37 13.43 7.82 8.12
C VAL A 37 12.61 6.57 8.35
N THR A 38 11.55 6.39 7.56
CA THR A 38 10.75 5.15 7.51
C THR A 38 10.89 4.56 6.13
N GLN A 39 11.42 3.35 6.04
CA GLN A 39 11.52 2.61 4.79
C GLN A 39 10.31 1.69 4.64
N LEU A 40 9.68 1.77 3.48
CA LEU A 40 8.53 0.97 3.09
C LEU A 40 8.93 0.08 1.92
N SER A 41 8.51 -1.18 1.99
CA SER A 41 8.66 -2.14 0.91
C SER A 41 7.34 -2.85 0.69
N TRP A 42 6.90 -2.94 -0.56
CA TRP A 42 5.72 -3.68 -0.96
C TRP A 42 6.01 -4.57 -2.16
N SER A 43 5.14 -5.52 -2.43
CA SER A 43 5.14 -6.34 -3.64
C SER A 43 3.89 -6.06 -4.45
N TYR A 44 3.99 -6.16 -5.77
CA TYR A 44 2.85 -6.05 -6.68
C TYR A 44 2.75 -7.37 -7.45
N ASP A 45 1.59 -7.99 -7.37
CA ASP A 45 1.31 -9.23 -8.08
C ASP A 45 0.08 -9.04 -8.99
N PRO A 46 0.26 -8.97 -10.31
CA PRO A 46 -0.86 -8.80 -11.25
C PRO A 46 -1.73 -10.07 -11.35
N ALA A 47 -1.23 -11.23 -10.93
CA ALA A 47 -2.00 -12.47 -10.87
C ALA A 47 -2.90 -12.57 -9.63
N ALA A 48 -2.80 -11.59 -8.72
CA ALA A 48 -3.75 -11.45 -7.61
C ALA A 48 -5.19 -11.19 -8.10
N CYS A 49 -5.36 -10.70 -9.33
CA CYS A 49 -6.66 -10.53 -9.95
C CYS A 49 -7.10 -11.83 -10.63
N THR A 50 -8.33 -12.24 -10.35
CA THR A 50 -8.98 -13.40 -10.97
C THR A 50 -10.38 -13.00 -11.43
N PRO A 51 -10.87 -13.51 -12.59
CA PRO A 51 -10.28 -14.58 -13.41
C PRO A 51 -9.19 -14.13 -14.40
N ALA A 52 -8.93 -12.84 -14.55
CA ALA A 52 -7.91 -12.30 -15.46
C ALA A 52 -6.83 -11.51 -14.70
N THR A 53 -5.59 -11.57 -15.19
CA THR A 53 -4.47 -10.80 -14.62
C THR A 53 -4.73 -9.31 -14.73
N CYS A 54 -4.50 -8.58 -13.65
CA CYS A 54 -4.60 -7.12 -13.65
C CYS A 54 -3.49 -6.49 -14.49
N ASP A 55 -3.78 -5.33 -15.04
CA ASP A 55 -2.81 -4.54 -15.78
C ASP A 55 -1.68 -4.05 -14.87
N GLN A 56 -0.52 -3.76 -15.48
CA GLN A 56 0.55 -3.11 -14.74
C GLN A 56 0.14 -1.67 -14.38
N PRO A 57 0.33 -1.23 -13.13
CA PRO A 57 0.03 0.14 -12.74
C PRO A 57 1.04 1.12 -13.32
N ASP A 58 0.59 2.35 -13.54
CA ASP A 58 1.47 3.48 -13.88
C ASP A 58 2.35 3.87 -12.70
N GLY A 59 1.84 3.67 -11.48
CA GLY A 59 2.63 3.82 -10.26
C GLY A 59 1.86 3.43 -9.00
N TYR A 60 2.46 3.79 -7.86
CA TYR A 60 1.97 3.52 -6.52
C TYR A 60 1.85 4.81 -5.73
N GLU A 61 0.75 4.97 -5.00
CA GLU A 61 0.54 6.08 -4.09
C GLU A 61 0.78 5.60 -2.66
N VAL A 62 1.73 6.24 -1.99
CA VAL A 62 2.04 5.96 -0.59
C VAL A 62 1.24 6.94 0.27
N TRP A 63 0.42 6.41 1.14
CA TRP A 63 -0.41 7.17 2.06
C TRP A 63 0.04 6.90 3.49
N ARG A 64 0.05 7.95 4.30
CA ARG A 64 0.35 7.86 5.73
C ARG A 64 -0.74 8.52 6.54
N GLN A 65 -1.20 7.79 7.56
CA GLN A 65 -1.97 8.34 8.65
C GLN A 65 -1.00 8.87 9.70
N ALA A 66 -1.08 10.16 9.98
CA ALA A 66 -0.41 10.74 11.13
C ALA A 66 -1.08 10.27 12.44
N TRP A 67 -0.36 10.41 13.55
CA TRP A 67 -0.82 10.03 14.89
C TRP A 67 -2.12 10.74 15.32
N ASN A 68 -2.44 11.87 14.70
CA ASN A 68 -3.69 12.61 14.88
C ASN A 68 -4.88 12.02 14.09
N GLY A 69 -4.67 10.91 13.37
CA GLY A 69 -5.69 10.21 12.58
C GLY A 69 -5.89 10.74 11.16
N GLY A 70 -5.16 11.78 10.74
CA GLY A 70 -5.27 12.36 9.41
C GLY A 70 -4.49 11.57 8.36
N TRP A 71 -5.16 11.10 7.30
CA TRP A 71 -4.50 10.49 6.14
C TRP A 71 -4.03 11.56 5.16
N GLY A 72 -2.76 11.51 4.80
CA GLY A 72 -2.17 12.32 3.75
C GLY A 72 -1.46 11.46 2.71
N LEU A 73 -1.54 11.88 1.45
CA LEU A 73 -0.67 11.35 0.40
C LEU A 73 0.75 11.82 0.68
N LEU A 74 1.69 10.90 0.85
CA LEU A 74 3.10 11.22 1.02
C LEU A 74 3.75 11.52 -0.32
N ALA A 75 3.65 10.56 -1.24
CA ALA A 75 4.26 10.62 -2.55
C ALA A 75 3.65 9.56 -3.48
N THR A 76 3.86 9.76 -4.77
CA THR A 76 3.64 8.76 -5.80
C THR A 76 4.99 8.26 -6.31
N THR A 77 5.14 6.95 -6.44
CA THR A 77 6.38 6.32 -6.90
C THR A 77 6.05 5.13 -7.77
N THR A 78 6.84 4.88 -8.80
CA THR A 78 6.70 3.67 -9.64
C THR A 78 7.51 2.50 -9.10
N ALA A 79 8.37 2.75 -8.11
CA ALA A 79 9.12 1.73 -7.41
C ALA A 79 8.24 0.99 -6.40
N THR A 80 8.65 -0.23 -6.06
CA THR A 80 8.04 -1.04 -4.99
C THR A 80 8.61 -0.72 -3.60
N THR A 81 9.43 0.32 -3.51
CA THR A 81 10.06 0.78 -2.28
C THR A 81 9.95 2.30 -2.17
N TYR A 82 9.83 2.78 -0.94
CA TYR A 82 9.77 4.21 -0.65
C TYR A 82 10.43 4.51 0.69
N THR A 83 11.10 5.65 0.78
CA THR A 83 11.70 6.13 2.03
C THR A 83 10.99 7.42 2.44
N ASP A 84 10.12 7.32 3.44
CA ASP A 84 9.55 8.49 4.08
C ASP A 84 10.60 9.16 4.98
N ARG A 85 10.73 10.49 4.87
CA ARG A 85 11.62 11.31 5.69
C ARG A 85 10.93 12.58 6.18
N VAL A 86 9.65 12.75 5.86
CA VAL A 86 8.96 14.04 6.00
C VAL A 86 8.02 13.95 7.19
N ASN A 87 8.06 14.91 8.13
CA ASN A 87 7.12 14.94 9.26
C ASN A 87 7.10 13.66 10.11
N ILE A 88 8.27 13.03 10.31
CA ILE A 88 8.44 11.89 11.20
C ILE A 88 8.87 12.41 12.57
N GLU A 89 7.94 12.41 13.51
CA GLU A 89 8.18 12.70 14.92
C GLU A 89 8.59 11.41 15.65
N SER A 90 9.35 11.53 16.74
CA SER A 90 9.72 10.41 17.59
C SER A 90 8.59 10.01 18.53
N LEU A 91 8.53 8.73 18.93
CA LEU A 91 7.51 8.22 19.87
C LEU A 91 6.07 8.43 19.39
N LYS A 92 5.87 8.47 18.07
CA LYS A 92 4.57 8.58 17.42
C LYS A 92 4.27 7.35 16.58
N SER A 93 3.01 6.94 16.61
CA SER A 93 2.48 5.88 15.76
C SER A 93 2.04 6.46 14.43
N TYR A 94 2.49 5.85 13.34
CA TYR A 94 2.12 6.20 11.99
C TYR A 94 1.61 4.97 11.27
N SER A 95 0.51 5.10 10.54
CA SER A 95 -0.06 4.00 9.76
C SER A 95 0.21 4.24 8.29
N TYR A 96 0.69 3.23 7.58
CA TYR A 96 1.02 3.35 6.16
C TYR A 96 0.17 2.39 5.35
N LYS A 97 -0.28 2.87 4.18
CA LYS A 97 -0.97 2.08 3.18
C LYS A 97 -0.48 2.49 1.80
N VAL A 98 -0.49 1.56 0.87
CA VAL A 98 -0.08 1.79 -0.51
C VAL A 98 -1.22 1.37 -1.41
N ARG A 99 -1.45 2.08 -2.50
CA ARG A 99 -2.34 1.60 -3.58
C ARG A 99 -1.66 1.78 -4.91
N ALA A 100 -1.99 0.93 -5.86
CA ALA A 100 -1.56 1.06 -7.24
C ALA A 100 -2.56 1.93 -8.01
N TYR A 101 -2.10 2.67 -9.02
CA TYR A 101 -2.98 3.45 -9.89
C TYR A 101 -2.57 3.28 -11.35
N LYS A 102 -3.55 3.38 -12.24
CA LYS A 102 -3.40 3.32 -13.70
C LYS A 102 -4.34 4.32 -14.35
N GLY A 103 -3.79 5.40 -14.88
CA GLY A 103 -4.57 6.52 -15.42
C GLY A 103 -5.59 7.07 -14.42
N THR A 104 -6.88 6.88 -14.72
CA THR A 104 -8.01 7.31 -13.88
C THR A 104 -8.45 6.27 -12.85
N ASP A 105 -7.96 5.04 -12.95
CA ASP A 105 -8.36 3.91 -12.14
C ASP A 105 -7.31 3.64 -11.06
N ALA A 106 -7.76 3.22 -9.88
CA ALA A 106 -6.90 2.90 -8.76
C ALA A 106 -7.30 1.56 -8.15
N SER A 107 -6.32 0.84 -7.62
CA SER A 107 -6.52 -0.41 -6.91
C SER A 107 -7.14 -0.14 -5.55
N VAL A 108 -7.65 -1.20 -4.92
CA VAL A 108 -7.89 -1.16 -3.48
C VAL A 108 -6.58 -0.94 -2.72
N TYR A 109 -6.67 -0.36 -1.53
CA TYR A 109 -5.50 -0.12 -0.68
C TYR A 109 -4.92 -1.45 -0.18
N SER A 110 -3.60 -1.45 0.02
CA SER A 110 -2.87 -2.52 0.69
C SER A 110 -3.35 -2.69 2.13
N SER A 111 -2.93 -3.79 2.76
CA SER A 111 -2.95 -3.89 4.21
C SER A 111 -2.29 -2.67 4.84
N VAL A 112 -2.95 -2.11 5.84
CA VAL A 112 -2.41 -1.01 6.64
C VAL A 112 -1.34 -1.59 7.56
N LYS A 113 -0.19 -0.92 7.63
CA LYS A 113 0.89 -1.26 8.56
C LYS A 113 1.14 -0.10 9.50
N ASP A 114 0.93 -0.36 10.77
CA ASP A 114 1.27 0.57 11.84
C ASP A 114 2.75 0.42 12.19
N VAL A 115 3.43 1.55 12.34
CA VAL A 115 4.79 1.60 12.82
C VAL A 115 4.90 2.68 13.88
N THR A 116 5.49 2.31 15.01
CA THR A 116 5.79 3.25 16.08
C THR A 116 7.23 3.68 15.91
N THR A 117 7.42 4.97 15.69
CA THR A 117 8.75 5.55 15.60
C THR A 117 9.44 5.47 16.96
N PRO A 118 10.68 4.98 17.03
CA PRO A 118 11.44 5.00 18.26
C PRO A 118 11.77 6.44 18.67
N GLN A 119 12.20 6.61 19.92
CA GLN A 119 12.76 7.90 20.33
C GLN A 119 13.96 8.21 19.43
N PHE A 120 13.87 9.26 18.63
CA PHE A 120 15.02 9.80 17.93
C PHE A 120 15.89 10.46 18.99
N GLY A 121 16.72 9.65 19.63
CA GLY A 121 17.81 10.18 20.42
C GLY A 121 18.56 11.18 19.54
N THR A 122 18.77 12.38 20.05
CA THR A 122 20.01 13.09 19.75
C THR A 122 21.13 12.16 20.19
N SER A 123 21.49 11.19 19.33
CA SER A 123 22.76 10.48 19.46
C SER A 123 23.86 11.43 19.04
N ASP A 124 23.97 12.53 19.76
CA ASP A 124 25.27 13.04 20.18
C ASP A 124 25.48 12.47 21.58
N SER A 125 25.67 11.15 21.66
CA SER A 125 26.51 10.59 22.71
C SER A 125 27.87 10.43 22.06
N THR A 126 28.51 11.60 21.99
CA THR A 126 29.94 11.82 21.94
C THR A 126 30.68 10.74 22.74
N CYS A 127 31.79 10.25 22.17
CA CYS A 127 32.73 9.25 22.70
C CYS A 127 32.63 8.93 24.21
N GLN A 128 32.45 7.64 24.54
CA GLN A 128 32.94 7.06 25.79
C GLN A 128 33.91 5.94 25.49
#